data_AF-A0A945V6E0-F1
#
_entry.id   AF-A0A945V6E0-F1
#
_cell.length_a   1.000
_cell.length_b   1.000
_cell.length_c   1.000
_cell.angle_alpha   90.00
_cell.angle_beta   90.00
_cell.angle_gamma   90.00
#
_symmetry.space_group_name_H-M   'P 1'
#
loop_
_entity.id
_entity.type
_entity.pdbx_description
1 polymer ?
#
loop_
_entity_poly.entity_id
_entity_poly.type
_entity_poly.pdbx_seq_one_letter_code
_entity_poly.pdbx_strand_id
1 'polypeptide(L)' 'MGSVIELTKHLVQMNTINPPGDEEACARFLGNILEKAKFSVSLHPF' A
#
# COMPACT_ATOMS: atom_id res chain seq x y z
N MET A 1 -2.90 -1.19 -13.16
CA MET A 1 -4.10 -1.05 -12.30
C MET A 1 -5.04 -0.04 -12.93
N GLY A 2 -6.19 -0.47 -13.44
CA GLY A 2 -7.15 0.44 -14.08
C GLY A 2 -8.41 0.75 -13.27
N SER A 3 -8.75 -0.08 -12.27
CA SER A 3 -9.97 0.06 -11.48
C SER A 3 -9.71 -0.07 -9.98
N VAL A 4 -10.62 0.48 -9.18
CA VAL A 4 -10.61 0.33 -7.71
C VAL A 4 -10.69 -1.13 -7.28
N ILE A 5 -11.38 -1.99 -8.05
CA ILE A 5 -11.49 -3.43 -7.76
C ILE A 5 -10.14 -4.11 -7.87
N GLU A 6 -9.38 -3.83 -8.93
CA GLU A 6 -8.05 -4.44 -9.12
C GLU A 6 -7.04 -3.94 -8.09
N LEU A 7 -7.13 -2.67 -7.68
CA LEU A 7 -6.34 -2.16 -6.57
C LEU A 7 -6.68 -2.90 -5.27
N THR A 8 -7.96 -3.03 -4.93
CA THR A 8 -8.41 -3.71 -3.71
C THR A 8 -7.99 -5.17 -3.68
N LYS A 9 -8.13 -5.91 -4.79
CA LYS A 9 -7.67 -7.31 -4.89
C LYS A 9 -6.19 -7.44 -4.58
N HIS A 10 -5.36 -6.54 -5.12
CA HIS A 10 -3.94 -6.57 -4.87
C HIS A 10 -3.60 -6.30 -3.39
N LEU A 11 -4.25 -5.30 -2.78
CA LEU A 11 -4.04 -4.97 -1.36
C LEU A 11 -4.42 -6.15 -0.44
N VAL A 12 -5.55 -6.82 -0.71
CA VAL A 12 -6.02 -7.99 0.07
C VAL A 12 -5.05 -9.18 -0.03
N GLN A 13 -4.28 -9.29 -1.13
CA GLN A 13 -3.30 -10.36 -1.31
C GLN A 13 -1.95 -10.07 -0.63
N MET A 14 -1.72 -8.84 -0.16
CA MET A 14 -0.47 -8.50 0.54
C MET A 14 -0.46 -9.13 1.93
N ASN A 15 0.69 -9.65 2.36
CA ASN A 15 0.85 -10.20 3.70
C ASN A 15 0.92 -9.07 4.73
N THR A 16 -0.22 -8.53 5.19
CA THR A 16 -0.26 -7.45 6.20
C THR A 16 -0.96 -7.90 7.48
N ILE A 17 -0.99 -9.19 7.74
CA ILE A 17 -1.58 -9.73 8.97
C ILE A 17 -0.68 -9.34 10.14
N ASN A 18 -1.27 -8.66 11.12
CA ASN A 18 -0.61 -8.15 12.33
C ASN A 18 0.27 -9.24 12.99
N PRO A 19 1.46 -8.90 13.52
CA PRO A 19 2.69 -9.65 13.30
C PRO A 19 2.66 -11.17 13.47
N PRO A 20 3.44 -11.90 12.64
CA PRO A 20 4.44 -11.36 11.70
C PRO A 20 3.93 -11.18 10.25
N GLY A 21 3.63 -9.93 9.85
CA GLY A 21 3.31 -9.50 8.48
C GLY A 21 4.45 -8.71 7.82
N ASP A 22 4.20 -8.24 6.60
CA ASP A 22 5.01 -7.30 5.80
C ASP A 22 4.19 -6.03 5.49
N GLU A 23 3.78 -5.35 6.56
CA GLU A 23 3.01 -4.10 6.50
C GLU A 23 3.81 -2.98 5.80
N GLU A 24 5.14 -3.02 5.88
CA GLU A 24 6.02 -2.02 5.24
C GLU A 24 5.90 -2.06 3.71
N ALA A 25 5.89 -3.25 3.10
CA ALA A 25 5.70 -3.37 1.66
C ALA A 25 4.36 -2.76 1.20
N CYS A 26 3.29 -2.97 1.97
CA CYS A 26 1.97 -2.37 1.69
C CYS A 26 1.99 -0.85 1.80
N ALA A 27 2.61 -0.31 2.85
CA ALA A 27 2.75 1.13 3.05
C ALA A 27 3.53 1.78 1.89
N ARG A 28 4.65 1.18 1.46
CA ARG A 28 5.44 1.67 0.31
C ARG A 28 4.65 1.62 -1.00
N PHE A 29 3.91 0.54 -1.24
CA PHE A 29 3.08 0.40 -2.44
C PHE A 29 2.02 1.49 -2.53
N LEU A 30 1.28 1.72 -1.44
CA LEU A 30 0.26 2.78 -1.37
C LEU A 30 0.87 4.18 -1.49
N GLY A 31 2.00 4.42 -0.83
CA GLY A 31 2.71 5.70 -0.91
C GLY A 31 3.06 6.07 -2.35
N ASN A 32 3.62 5.12 -3.11
CA ASN A 32 3.93 5.33 -4.53
C ASN A 32 2.70 5.66 -5.39
N ILE A 33 1.53 5.08 -5.09
CA ILE A 33 0.28 5.41 -5.81
C ILE A 33 -0.14 6.85 -5.52
N LEU A 34 -0.10 7.24 -4.24
CA LEU A 34 -0.49 8.58 -3.80
C LEU A 34 0.46 9.66 -4.33
N GLU A 35 1.78 9.43 -4.32
CA GLU A 35 2.76 10.34 -4.89
C GLU A 35 2.58 10.53 -6.41
N LYS A 36 2.27 9.45 -7.14
CA LYS A 36 1.93 9.53 -8.58
C LYS A 36 0.68 10.38 -8.82
N ALA A 37 -0.28 10.33 -7.90
CA ALA A 37 -1.46 11.19 -7.88
C ALA A 37 -1.20 12.59 -7.30
N LYS A 38 0.06 12.97 -7.06
CA LYS A 38 0.52 14.29 -6.58
C LYS A 38 0.14 14.63 -5.14
N PHE A 39 -0.19 13.63 -4.32
CA PHE A 39 -0.28 13.81 -2.87
C PHE A 39 1.11 13.91 -2.23
N SER A 40 1.21 14.69 -1.14
CA SER A 40 2.38 14.66 -0.26
C SER A 40 2.26 13.46 0.67
N VAL A 41 3.25 12.58 0.66
CA VAL A 41 3.26 11.33 1.43
C VAL A 41 4.48 11.30 2.34
N SER A 42 4.33 10.74 3.54
CA SER A 42 5.44 10.45 4.44
C SER A 42 5.23 9.08 5.06
N LEU A 43 6.26 8.23 5.01
CA LEU A 43 6.26 6.91 5.65
C LEU A 43 6.75 7.05 7.09
N HIS A 44 6.05 6.42 8.03
CA HIS A 44 6.39 6.41 9.45
C HIS A 44 6.68 4.96 9.88
N PRO A 45 7.95 4.55 10.00
CA PRO A 45 8.30 3.24 10.55
C PRO A 45 8.05 3.19 12.06
N PHE A 46 7.71 2.00 12.58
CA PHE A 46 7.56 1.70 14.01
C PHE A 46 8.84 1.16 14.62
#